data_AF-A0A7H1DH74-F1
#
_entry.id   AF-A0A7H1DH74-F1
#
_cell.length_a   1.000
_cell.length_b   1.000
_cell.length_c   1.000
_cell.angle_alpha   90.00
_cell.angle_beta   90.00
_cell.angle_gamma   90.00
#
_symmetry.space_group_name_H-M   'P 1'
#
loop_
_entity.id
_entity.type
_entity.pdbx_description
1 polymer ?
#
loop_
_entity_poly.entity_id
_entity_poly.type
_entity_poly.pdbx_seq_one_letter_code
_entity_poly.pdbx_strand_id
1 'polypeptide(L)' 'MDTKNRKVVAFFLMNVQEPVHVKALGVANVGVTTMAMILKTSVSYFTFLRSV' A
#
# COMPACT_ATOMS: atom_id res chain seq x y z
N MET A 1 -28.02 8.58 -13.80
CA MET A 1 -28.02 8.01 -12.44
C MET A 1 -29.13 8.63 -11.62
N ASP A 2 -30.08 7.81 -11.23
CA ASP A 2 -31.18 8.14 -10.33
C ASP A 2 -30.69 8.39 -8.88
N THR A 3 -31.54 9.03 -8.09
CA THR A 3 -31.25 9.43 -6.71
C THR A 3 -31.04 8.24 -5.76
N LYS A 4 -31.66 7.09 -6.03
CA LYS A 4 -31.45 5.86 -5.23
C LYS A 4 -30.02 5.34 -5.43
N ASN A 5 -29.59 5.22 -6.68
CA ASN A 5 -28.24 4.76 -7.01
C ASN A 5 -27.15 5.70 -6.46
N ARG A 6 -27.37 7.03 -6.50
CA ARG A 6 -26.44 8.01 -5.89
C ARG A 6 -26.27 7.81 -4.39
N LYS A 7 -27.36 7.55 -3.65
CA LYS A 7 -27.31 7.30 -2.19
C LYS A 7 -26.55 6.02 -1.85
N VAL A 8 -26.75 4.96 -2.64
CA VAL A 8 -26.05 3.68 -2.47
C VAL A 8 -24.54 3.85 -2.71
N VAL A 9 -24.16 4.53 -3.79
CA VAL A 9 -22.75 4.81 -4.08
C VAL A 9 -22.12 5.68 -3.00
N ALA A 10 -22.82 6.72 -2.52
CA ALA A 10 -22.33 7.57 -1.42
C ALA A 10 -22.07 6.76 -0.14
N PHE A 11 -22.95 5.80 0.20
CA PHE A 11 -22.74 4.89 1.32
C PHE A 11 -21.50 4.01 1.13
N PHE A 12 -21.29 3.44 -0.06
CA PHE A 12 -20.07 2.66 -0.33
C PHE A 12 -18.80 3.52 -0.25
N LEU A 13 -18.83 4.73 -0.80
CA LEU A 13 -17.70 5.65 -0.75
C LEU A 13 -17.39 6.11 0.68
N MET A 14 -18.37 6.19 1.57
CA MET A 14 -18.13 6.42 3.00
C MET A 14 -17.38 5.27 3.67
N ASN A 15 -17.62 4.02 3.26
CA ASN A 15 -16.99 2.84 3.87
C ASN A 15 -15.61 2.50 3.29
N VAL A 16 -15.34 2.88 2.05
CA VAL A 16 -14.09 2.51 1.32
C VAL A 16 -12.99 3.58 1.46
N GLN A 17 -13.21 4.63 2.27
CA GLN A 17 -12.23 5.74 2.38
C GLN A 17 -10.86 5.29 2.91
N GLU A 18 -10.83 4.29 3.80
CA GLU A 18 -9.58 3.68 4.25
C GLU A 18 -9.32 2.37 3.47
N PRO A 19 -8.31 2.34 2.59
CA PRO A 19 -7.95 1.11 1.89
C PRO A 19 -7.46 0.06 2.89
N VAL A 20 -7.82 -1.20 2.63
CA VAL A 20 -7.42 -2.32 3.49
C VAL A 20 -5.90 -2.48 3.47
N HIS A 21 -5.26 -2.11 4.57
CA HIS A 21 -3.82 -2.25 4.74
C HIS A 21 -3.48 -3.62 5.33
N VAL A 22 -2.79 -4.46 4.55
CA VAL A 22 -2.24 -5.72 5.04
C VAL A 22 -0.95 -5.43 5.80
N LYS A 23 -0.86 -5.86 7.06
CA LYS A 23 0.34 -5.71 7.88
C LYS A 23 1.09 -7.03 8.02
N ALA A 24 2.38 -7.04 7.72
CA ALA A 24 3.27 -8.15 8.03
C ALA A 24 3.50 -8.20 9.55
N LEU A 25 3.03 -9.28 10.19
CA LEU A 25 3.14 -9.50 11.64
C LEU A 25 2.61 -8.33 12.50
N GLY A 26 1.73 -7.49 11.96
CA GLY A 26 1.22 -6.29 12.63
C GLY A 26 2.19 -5.10 12.68
N VAL A 27 3.41 -5.23 12.13
CA VAL A 27 4.48 -4.24 12.27
C VAL A 27 4.58 -3.31 11.05
N ALA A 28 4.56 -3.87 9.84
CA ALA A 28 4.83 -3.12 8.62
C ALA A 28 3.72 -3.29 7.58
N ASN A 29 3.27 -2.20 6.98
CA ASN A 29 2.33 -2.25 5.87
C ASN A 29 2.99 -2.91 4.65
N VAL A 30 2.31 -3.92 4.10
CA VAL A 30 2.71 -4.65 2.90
C VAL A 30 2.04 -4.02 1.70
N GLY A 31 2.84 -3.43 0.82
CA GLY A 31 2.38 -2.82 -0.42
C GLY A 31 3.51 -2.70 -1.42
N VAL A 32 3.17 -2.32 -2.66
CA VAL A 32 4.15 -2.18 -3.76
C VAL A 32 5.25 -1.19 -3.42
N THR A 33 4.92 -0.10 -2.72
CA THR A 33 5.89 0.91 -2.23
C THR A 33 6.90 0.31 -1.28
N THR A 34 6.45 -0.48 -0.30
CA THR A 34 7.32 -1.20 0.65
C THR A 34 8.23 -2.20 -0.08
N MET A 35 7.69 -2.96 -1.04
CA MET A 35 8.49 -3.93 -1.81
C MET A 35 9.53 -3.26 -2.70
N ALA A 36 9.18 -2.16 -3.36
CA ALA A 36 10.12 -1.35 -4.12
C ALA A 36 11.23 -0.79 -3.22
N MET A 37 10.90 -0.37 -2.00
CA MET A 37 11.88 0.08 -1.01
C MET A 37 12.83 -1.05 -0.60
N ILE A 38 12.33 -2.26 -0.34
CA ILE A 38 13.16 -3.44 -0.03
C ILE A 38 14.14 -3.74 -1.16
N LEU A 39 13.69 -3.69 -2.42
CA LEU A 39 14.57 -3.91 -3.57
C LEU A 39 15.65 -2.83 -3.64
N LYS A 40 15.27 -1.55 -3.48
CA LYS A 40 16.21 -0.42 -3.48
C LYS A 40 17.27 -0.58 -2.39
N THR A 41 16.87 -0.86 -1.15
CA THR A 41 17.81 -1.03 -0.04
C THR A 41 18.72 -2.24 -0.23
N SER A 42 18.19 -3.34 -0.77
CA SER A 42 18.98 -4.54 -1.10
C SER A 42 20.06 -4.24 -2.14
N VAL A 43 19.71 -3.51 -3.21
CA VAL A 43 20.68 -3.09 -4.24
C VAL A 43 21.68 -2.10 -3.67
N SER A 44 21.24 -1.09 -2.90
CA SER A 44 22.14 -0.15 -2.24
C SER A 44 23.16 -0.87 -1.35
N TYR A 45 22.72 -1.84 -0.56
CA TYR A 45 23.60 -2.65 0.28
C TYR A 45 24.57 -3.49 -0.56
N PHE A 46 24.10 -4.12 -1.63
CA PHE A 46 24.96 -4.85 -2.57
C PHE A 46 26.05 -3.96 -3.18
N THR A 47 25.70 -2.75 -3.63
CA THR A 47 26.69 -1.81 -4.19
C THR A 47 27.71 -1.37 -3.16
N PHE A 48 27.27 -1.12 -1.91
CA PHE A 48 28.17 -0.78 -0.81
C PHE A 48 29.18 -1.89 -0.55
N LEU A 49 28.73 -3.15 -0.46
CA LEU A 49 29.62 -4.30 -0.27
C LEU A 49 30.60 -4.50 -1.43
N ARG A 50 30.22 -4.14 -2.67
CA ARG A 50 31.10 -4.22 -3.84
C ARG A 50 32.13 -3.10 -3.92
N SER A 51 31.91 -2.00 -3.20
CA SER A 51 32.81 -0.83 -3.17
C SER A 51 33.88 -0.91 -2.08
N VAL A 52 33.86 -1.95 -1.26
CA VAL A 52 34.92 -2.34 -0.30
C VAL A 52 35.83 -3.36 -0.98
#